data_AF-A0A4V3FED2-F1
#
_entry.id   AF-A0A4V3FED2-F1
#
_cell.length_a   1.000
_cell.length_b   1.000
_cell.length_c   1.000
_cell.angle_alpha   90.00
_cell.angle_beta   90.00
_cell.angle_gamma   90.00
#
_symmetry.space_group_name_H-M   'P 1'
#
loop_
_entity.id
_entity.type
_entity.pdbx_description
1 polymer ?
#
loop_
_entity_poly.entity_id
_entity_poly.type
_entity_poly.pdbx_seq_one_letter_code
_entity_poly.pdbx_strand_id
1 'polypeptide(L)'
;MHTDYDIQYALENTQVLHEPDRRIDTFGSTQFEFQLVSELMDSVNTTRIRTGKLTAEKPLILRPDPAAVADFDFDGFGPQGDAFGTFLKENLHRLAILKYGFKFKMDDMTEDLIHEPMEAVCGKLLEEIRYTGNPMRAIIAGVDDTWEICLLKFTVEMIEKSQKINLFDFKRRGLLG
;
A
#
# COMPACT_ATOMS: atom_id res chain seq x y z
N MET A 1 -17.17 -12.36 -3.71
CA MET A 1 -16.98 -11.58 -2.48
C MET A 1 -15.76 -12.17 -1.82
N HIS A 2 -14.71 -11.37 -1.60
CA HIS A 2 -13.50 -11.86 -0.93
C HIS A 2 -13.84 -12.13 0.53
N THR A 3 -13.41 -13.28 1.01
CA THR A 3 -13.58 -13.73 2.39
C THR A 3 -12.46 -13.19 3.27
N ASP A 4 -12.64 -13.22 4.59
CA ASP A 4 -11.57 -12.88 5.54
C ASP A 4 -10.30 -13.73 5.31
N TYR A 5 -10.47 -14.97 4.83
CA TYR A 5 -9.36 -15.83 4.44
C TYR A 5 -8.58 -15.28 3.25
N ASP A 6 -9.25 -14.74 2.23
CA ASP A 6 -8.59 -14.14 1.07
C ASP A 6 -7.79 -12.89 1.46
N ILE A 7 -8.34 -12.09 2.38
CA ILE A 7 -7.64 -10.93 2.95
C ILE A 7 -6.41 -11.41 3.73
N GLN A 8 -6.57 -12.36 4.65
CA GLN A 8 -5.46 -12.88 5.44
C GLN A 8 -4.37 -13.50 4.56
N TYR A 9 -4.77 -14.24 3.52
CA TYR A 9 -3.85 -14.83 2.56
C TYR A 9 -3.07 -13.76 1.80
N ALA A 10 -3.74 -12.70 1.33
CA ALA A 10 -3.08 -11.56 0.71
C ALA A 10 -2.09 -10.90 1.67
N LEU A 11 -2.48 -10.72 2.93
CA LEU A 11 -1.62 -10.14 3.96
C LEU A 11 -0.35 -10.96 4.21
N GLU A 12 -0.45 -12.29 4.20
CA GLU A 12 0.69 -13.19 4.42
C GLU A 12 1.59 -13.33 3.18
N ASN A 13 1.01 -13.25 1.98
CA ASN A 13 1.72 -13.48 0.71
C ASN A 13 2.12 -12.19 -0.01
N THR A 14 1.88 -11.02 0.58
CA THR A 14 2.39 -9.75 0.06
C THR A 14 3.83 -9.53 0.51
N GLN A 15 4.75 -9.47 -0.45
CA GLN A 15 6.16 -9.19 -0.22
C GLN A 15 6.56 -7.86 -0.85
N VAL A 16 7.24 -7.02 -0.07
CA VAL A 16 7.81 -5.76 -0.57
C VAL A 16 9.21 -6.04 -1.07
N LEU A 17 9.45 -5.83 -2.37
CA LEU A 17 10.75 -6.05 -3.00
C LEU A 17 11.61 -4.79 -3.01
N HIS A 18 10.97 -3.63 -3.16
CA HIS A 18 11.64 -2.34 -3.10
C HIS A 18 10.71 -1.30 -2.46
N GLU A 19 11.20 -0.64 -1.42
CA GLU A 19 10.53 0.49 -0.77
C GLU A 19 11.04 1.82 -1.36
N PRO A 20 10.17 2.83 -1.54
CA PRO A 20 10.58 4.14 -2.01
C PRO A 20 11.51 4.83 -1.00
N ASP A 21 12.61 5.41 -1.50
CA ASP A 21 13.72 5.97 -0.70
C ASP A 21 13.36 7.25 0.07
N ARG A 22 12.48 8.10 -0.48
CA ARG A 22 12.34 9.48 0.02
C ARG A 22 11.13 9.65 0.91
N ARG A 23 11.43 10.09 2.14
CA ARG A 23 10.56 10.75 3.13
C ARG A 23 9.24 11.22 2.53
N ILE A 24 8.31 10.30 2.54
CA ILE A 24 6.91 10.58 2.30
C ILE A 24 6.52 11.67 3.29
N ASP A 25 5.89 12.73 2.78
CA ASP A 25 5.59 13.90 3.58
C ASP A 25 4.49 13.56 4.60
N THR A 26 4.93 13.04 5.74
CA THR A 26 4.11 12.51 6.84
C THR A 26 3.22 13.55 7.51
N PHE A 27 3.32 14.81 7.07
CA PHE A 27 2.55 15.93 7.56
C PHE A 27 1.20 16.12 6.86
N GLY A 28 0.86 15.32 5.84
CA GLY A 28 -0.51 15.36 5.29
C GLY A 28 -0.85 14.31 4.24
N SER A 29 0.09 13.97 3.36
CA SER A 29 -0.18 13.12 2.19
C SER A 29 1.02 12.24 1.84
N THR A 30 0.74 10.97 1.63
CA THR A 30 1.67 9.97 1.15
C THR A 30 1.44 9.73 -0.33
N GLN A 31 2.48 9.78 -1.16
CA GLN A 31 2.34 9.49 -2.59
C GLN A 31 3.51 8.62 -3.07
N PHE A 32 3.23 7.64 -3.93
CA PHE A 32 4.25 6.82 -4.59
C PHE A 32 3.73 6.22 -5.90
N GLU A 33 4.66 5.82 -6.77
CA GLU A 33 4.38 4.99 -7.94
C GLU A 33 4.52 3.52 -7.53
N PHE A 34 3.59 2.65 -7.90
CA PHE A 34 3.70 1.22 -7.61
C PHE A 34 3.87 0.41 -8.88
N GLN A 35 4.64 -0.67 -8.76
CA GLN A 35 4.65 -1.80 -9.67
C GLN A 35 4.32 -3.04 -8.86
N LEU A 36 3.09 -3.52 -8.98
CA LEU A 36 2.63 -4.74 -8.34
C LEU A 36 2.74 -5.90 -9.31
N VAL A 37 3.45 -6.93 -8.90
CA VAL A 37 3.79 -8.11 -9.70
C VAL A 37 3.08 -9.33 -9.10
N SER A 38 2.39 -10.07 -9.94
CA SER A 38 1.70 -11.30 -9.55
C SER A 38 1.76 -12.36 -10.65
N GLU A 39 1.82 -13.63 -10.26
CA GLU A 39 1.66 -14.75 -11.18
C GLU A 39 0.18 -14.95 -11.53
N LEU A 40 -0.08 -15.25 -12.80
CA LEU A 40 -1.41 -15.68 -13.24
C LEU A 40 -1.67 -17.13 -12.82
N MET A 41 -2.80 -17.37 -12.17
CA MET A 41 -3.14 -18.71 -11.69
C MET A 41 -3.50 -19.68 -12.83
N ASP A 42 -3.97 -19.14 -13.97
CA ASP A 42 -4.43 -19.92 -15.13
C ASP A 42 -3.34 -20.14 -16.19
N SER A 43 -2.18 -19.50 -16.06
CA SER A 43 -1.11 -19.50 -17.06
C SER A 43 0.27 -19.64 -16.45
N VAL A 44 0.95 -20.74 -16.77
CA VAL A 44 2.33 -20.98 -16.32
C VAL A 44 3.29 -19.95 -16.94
N ASN A 45 4.26 -19.48 -16.17
CA ASN A 45 5.28 -18.52 -16.60
C ASN A 45 4.67 -17.25 -17.23
N THR A 46 3.50 -16.82 -16.75
CA THR A 46 2.92 -15.55 -17.14
C THR A 46 2.73 -14.70 -15.90
N THR A 47 3.32 -13.52 -15.95
CA THR A 47 3.33 -12.55 -14.88
C THR A 47 2.52 -11.34 -15.30
N ARG A 48 1.60 -10.90 -14.44
CA ARG A 48 0.91 -9.63 -14.61
C ARG A 48 1.64 -8.56 -13.81
N ILE A 49 1.90 -7.43 -14.45
CA ILE A 49 2.43 -6.22 -13.80
C ILE A 49 1.31 -5.19 -13.81
N ARG A 50 0.93 -4.72 -12.63
CA ARG A 50 0.03 -3.57 -12.46
C ARG A 50 0.86 -2.38 -12.06
N THR A 51 0.77 -1.31 -12.83
CA THR A 51 1.49 -0.06 -12.55
C THR A 51 0.48 1.04 -12.31
N GLY A 52 0.79 1.95 -11.39
CA GLY A 52 -0.06 3.11 -11.14
C GLY A 52 0.54 4.03 -10.10
N LYS A 53 -0.25 5.01 -9.69
CA LYS A 53 0.09 5.93 -8.59
C LYS A 53 -0.89 5.76 -7.45
N LEU A 54 -0.36 5.78 -6.24
CA LEU A 54 -1.17 5.80 -5.04
C LEU A 54 -0.92 7.07 -4.25
N THR A 55 -2.02 7.70 -3.81
CA THR A 55 -2.00 8.79 -2.83
C THR A 55 -2.80 8.39 -1.61
N ALA A 56 -2.25 8.59 -0.41
CA ALA A 56 -2.94 8.36 0.86
C ALA A 56 -2.84 9.62 1.73
N GLU A 57 -3.97 10.26 2.00
CA GLU A 57 -4.03 11.54 2.72
C GLU A 57 -4.87 11.43 4.00
N LYS A 58 -4.45 12.19 5.01
CA LYS A 58 -5.26 12.35 6.23
C LYS A 58 -6.42 13.30 5.93
N PRO A 59 -7.65 13.00 6.40
CA PRO A 59 -8.77 13.91 6.23
C PRO A 59 -8.50 15.25 6.94
N LEU A 60 -8.79 16.35 6.24
CA LEU A 60 -8.57 17.73 6.73
C LEU A 60 -9.47 18.10 7.91
N ILE A 61 -10.60 17.41 8.09
CA ILE A 61 -11.56 17.65 9.16
C ILE A 61 -11.65 16.39 10.02
N LEU A 62 -11.04 16.44 11.21
CA LEU A 62 -11.27 15.44 12.23
C LEU A 62 -12.63 15.72 12.88
N ARG A 63 -13.55 14.77 12.81
CA ARG A 63 -14.80 14.89 13.59
C ARG A 63 -14.42 14.86 15.08
N PRO A 64 -14.86 15.82 15.90
CA PRO A 64 -14.51 15.88 17.32
C PRO A 64 -15.22 14.82 18.19
N ASP A 65 -15.91 13.86 17.57
CA ASP A 65 -16.66 12.83 18.28
C ASP A 65 -15.75 11.62 18.59
N PRO A 66 -15.51 11.29 19.87
CA PRO A 66 -14.77 10.09 20.28
C PRO A 66 -15.40 8.77 19.79
N ALA A 67 -16.67 8.78 19.39
CA ALA A 67 -17.39 7.65 18.81
C ALA A 67 -17.35 7.63 17.27
N ALA A 68 -16.73 8.62 16.61
CA ALA A 68 -16.55 8.59 15.17
C ALA A 68 -15.63 7.43 14.80
N VAL A 69 -16.18 6.43 14.13
CA VAL A 69 -15.42 5.35 13.51
C VAL A 69 -14.49 5.96 12.47
N ALA A 70 -13.28 5.43 12.34
CA ALA A 70 -12.37 5.83 11.28
C ALA A 70 -13.06 5.64 9.91
N ASP A 71 -13.23 6.74 9.19
CA ASP A 71 -13.76 6.71 7.83
C ASP A 71 -12.59 6.46 6.87
N PHE A 72 -12.63 5.32 6.17
CA PHE A 72 -11.73 5.01 5.08
C PHE A 72 -12.46 5.23 3.76
N ASP A 73 -11.81 5.93 2.85
CA ASP A 73 -12.29 6.20 1.50
C ASP A 73 -11.27 5.61 0.51
N PHE A 74 -11.72 4.81 -0.44
CA PHE A 74 -10.88 4.09 -1.40
C PHE A 74 -11.29 4.46 -2.83
N ASP A 75 -10.83 5.62 -3.27
CA ASP A 75 -11.07 6.15 -4.61
C ASP A 75 -10.19 5.43 -5.63
N GLY A 76 -10.78 4.97 -6.73
CA GLY A 76 -10.10 4.20 -7.77
C GLY A 76 -9.92 2.71 -7.46
N PHE A 77 -10.38 2.22 -6.31
CA PHE A 77 -10.35 0.79 -5.95
C PHE A 77 -11.67 0.09 -6.26
N GLY A 78 -11.58 -1.21 -6.52
CA GLY A 78 -12.72 -2.09 -6.67
C GLY A 78 -13.24 -2.66 -5.33
N PRO A 79 -14.04 -3.74 -5.40
CA PRO A 79 -14.66 -4.37 -4.23
C PRO A 79 -13.68 -4.87 -3.16
N GLN A 80 -12.40 -5.07 -3.49
CA GLN A 80 -11.38 -5.48 -2.52
C GLN A 80 -11.00 -4.31 -1.61
N GLY A 81 -11.00 -3.08 -2.11
CA GLY A 81 -10.76 -1.89 -1.29
C GLY A 81 -11.80 -1.76 -0.17
N ASP A 82 -13.09 -1.91 -0.52
CA ASP A 82 -14.19 -1.88 0.45
C ASP A 82 -14.08 -3.01 1.50
N ALA A 83 -13.74 -4.21 1.04
CA ALA A 83 -13.52 -5.36 1.91
C ALA A 83 -12.36 -5.12 2.89
N PHE A 84 -11.25 -4.57 2.39
CA PHE A 84 -10.10 -4.21 3.23
C PHE A 84 -10.44 -3.12 4.24
N GLY A 85 -11.22 -2.10 3.85
CA GLY A 85 -11.72 -1.07 4.76
C GLY A 85 -12.56 -1.63 5.91
N THR A 86 -13.43 -2.59 5.61
CA THR A 86 -14.24 -3.29 6.61
C THR A 86 -13.36 -4.11 7.54
N PHE A 87 -12.42 -4.88 6.98
CA PHE A 87 -11.43 -5.64 7.74
C PHE A 87 -10.61 -4.75 8.68
N LEU A 88 -10.14 -3.58 8.20
CA LEU A 88 -9.41 -2.62 9.04
C LEU A 88 -10.27 -2.12 10.20
N LYS A 89 -11.56 -1.84 9.99
CA LYS A 89 -12.52 -1.41 11.04
C LYS A 89 -12.67 -2.43 12.15
N GLU A 90 -12.70 -3.71 11.81
CA GLU A 90 -12.84 -4.80 12.79
C GLU A 90 -11.51 -5.08 13.53
N ASN A 91 -10.38 -4.88 12.85
CA ASN A 91 -9.04 -5.14 13.38
C ASN A 91 -8.33 -3.89 13.96
N LEU A 92 -9.03 -2.74 13.96
CA LEU A 92 -8.50 -1.39 14.24
C LEU A 92 -7.93 -1.21 15.65
N HIS A 93 -8.33 -2.06 16.60
CA HIS A 93 -7.83 -2.07 17.97
C HIS A 93 -6.30 -2.31 18.06
N ARG A 94 -5.67 -2.80 16.98
CA ARG A 94 -4.20 -2.98 16.89
C ARG A 94 -3.45 -1.79 16.30
N LEU A 95 -4.12 -0.88 15.59
CA LEU A 95 -3.46 0.19 14.81
C LEU A 95 -3.92 1.55 15.32
N ALA A 96 -3.28 2.06 16.39
CA ALA A 96 -3.62 3.34 17.01
C ALA A 96 -3.55 4.55 16.03
N ILE A 97 -2.89 4.36 14.90
CA ILE A 97 -2.61 5.37 13.87
C ILE A 97 -3.81 5.58 12.92
N LEU A 98 -4.64 4.55 12.73
CA LEU A 98 -5.78 4.62 11.79
C LEU A 98 -7.04 5.27 12.39
N LYS A 99 -6.99 5.70 13.65
CA LYS A 99 -8.13 6.32 14.37
C LYS A 99 -8.72 7.56 13.70
N TYR A 100 -8.00 8.16 12.75
CA TYR A 100 -8.38 9.42 12.11
C TYR A 100 -9.03 9.24 10.74
N GLY A 101 -9.09 8.01 10.21
CA GLY A 101 -9.49 7.78 8.83
C GLY A 101 -8.41 8.20 7.83
N PHE A 102 -8.44 7.61 6.63
CA PHE A 102 -7.54 7.95 5.53
C PHE A 102 -8.31 7.88 4.23
N LYS A 103 -8.00 8.80 3.32
CA LYS A 103 -8.44 8.69 1.94
C LYS A 103 -7.30 8.13 1.10
N PHE A 104 -7.54 6.99 0.49
CA PHE A 104 -6.67 6.35 -0.47
C PHE A 104 -7.21 6.62 -1.88
N LYS A 105 -6.33 7.01 -2.78
CA LYS A 105 -6.65 7.25 -4.18
C LYS A 105 -5.66 6.54 -5.08
N MET A 106 -6.17 5.69 -5.97
CA MET A 106 -5.40 5.04 -7.03
C MET A 106 -5.70 5.70 -8.37
N ASP A 107 -4.65 6.11 -9.07
CA ASP A 107 -4.71 6.80 -10.36
C ASP A 107 -3.78 6.13 -11.39
N ASP A 108 -4.05 6.36 -12.67
CA ASP A 108 -3.21 5.94 -13.80
C ASP A 108 -2.91 4.42 -13.83
N MET A 109 -3.87 3.58 -13.41
CA MET A 109 -3.66 2.14 -13.34
C MET A 109 -3.62 1.50 -14.74
N THR A 110 -2.52 0.80 -15.03
CA THR A 110 -2.34 0.00 -16.25
C THR A 110 -1.91 -1.42 -15.90
N GLU A 111 -2.27 -2.37 -16.77
CA GLU A 111 -1.88 -3.77 -16.65
C GLU A 111 -1.10 -4.22 -17.88
N ASP A 112 0.02 -4.90 -17.63
CA ASP A 112 0.84 -5.53 -18.66
C ASP A 112 0.98 -7.03 -18.37
N LEU A 113 0.86 -7.86 -19.40
CA LEU A 113 1.07 -9.30 -19.32
C LEU A 113 2.42 -9.66 -19.94
N ILE A 114 3.28 -10.26 -19.13
CA ILE A 114 4.63 -10.67 -19.52
C ILE A 114 4.71 -12.20 -19.45
N HIS A 115 5.04 -12.83 -20.57
CA HIS A 115 5.21 -14.29 -20.66
C HIS A 115 6.58 -14.74 -20.16
N GLU A 116 6.90 -14.39 -18.91
CA GLU A 116 8.09 -14.81 -18.18
C GLU A 116 7.72 -15.16 -16.74
N PRO A 117 8.50 -16.03 -16.05
CA PRO A 117 8.29 -16.32 -14.65
C PRO A 117 8.47 -15.06 -13.79
N MET A 118 7.69 -14.96 -12.71
CA MET A 118 7.65 -13.76 -11.87
C MET A 118 9.02 -13.40 -11.27
N GLU A 119 9.82 -14.39 -10.91
CA GLU A 119 11.19 -14.16 -10.41
C GLU A 119 12.06 -13.38 -11.42
N ALA A 120 11.98 -13.73 -12.71
CA ALA A 120 12.73 -13.05 -13.76
C ALA A 120 12.23 -11.61 -13.97
N VAL A 121 10.91 -11.41 -13.95
CA VAL A 121 10.29 -10.09 -14.07
C VAL A 121 10.69 -9.19 -12.90
N CYS A 122 10.58 -9.68 -11.67
CA CYS A 122 11.01 -8.96 -10.46
C CYS A 122 12.49 -8.58 -10.51
N GLY A 123 13.36 -9.49 -10.98
CA GLY A 123 14.78 -9.21 -11.16
C GLY A 123 15.03 -8.04 -12.12
N LYS A 124 14.35 -8.01 -13.26
CA LYS A 124 14.45 -6.92 -14.25
C LYS A 124 13.96 -5.57 -13.69
N LEU A 125 12.82 -5.56 -13.00
CA LEU A 125 12.28 -4.34 -12.40
C LEU A 125 13.24 -3.77 -11.33
N LEU A 126 13.82 -4.64 -10.50
CA LEU A 126 14.82 -4.23 -9.51
C LEU A 126 16.10 -3.68 -10.16
N GLU A 127 16.54 -4.24 -11.29
CA GLU A 127 17.65 -3.70 -12.08
C GLU A 127 17.33 -2.32 -12.67
N GLU A 128 16.12 -2.15 -13.22
CA GLU A 128 15.66 -0.87 -13.76
C GLU A 128 15.65 0.23 -12.69
N ILE A 129 15.16 -0.06 -11.48
CA ILE A 129 15.19 0.89 -10.37
C ILE A 129 16.62 1.28 -9.99
N ARG A 130 17.54 0.30 -9.92
CA ARG A 130 18.96 0.60 -9.64
C ARG A 130 19.58 1.54 -10.67
N TYR A 131 19.15 1.44 -11.93
CA TYR A 131 19.65 2.28 -13.01
C TYR A 131 19.00 3.67 -13.04
N THR A 132 17.68 3.73 -12.88
CA THR A 132 16.91 4.99 -12.95
C THR A 132 17.02 5.83 -11.67
N GLY A 133 17.17 5.18 -10.52
CA GLY A 133 17.23 5.82 -9.20
C GLY A 133 15.94 6.53 -8.80
N ASN A 134 14.78 6.13 -9.34
CA ASN A 134 13.49 6.75 -9.02
C ASN A 134 13.14 6.51 -7.54
N PRO A 135 13.15 7.55 -6.69
CA PRO A 135 12.98 7.37 -5.26
C PRO A 135 11.51 7.24 -4.82
N MET A 136 10.56 7.38 -5.76
CA MET A 136 9.12 7.33 -5.51
C MET A 136 8.51 5.98 -5.91
N ARG A 137 9.29 5.08 -6.50
CA ARG A 137 8.78 3.82 -7.03
C ARG A 137 8.86 2.72 -5.98
N ALA A 138 7.78 1.97 -5.83
CA ALA A 138 7.69 0.77 -5.01
C ALA A 138 7.53 -0.46 -5.92
N ILE A 139 8.18 -1.57 -5.56
CA ILE A 139 7.94 -2.87 -6.19
C ILE A 139 7.35 -3.81 -5.15
N ILE A 140 6.17 -4.34 -5.46
CA ILE A 140 5.38 -5.20 -4.58
C ILE A 140 5.13 -6.51 -5.31
N ALA A 141 5.43 -7.62 -4.67
CA ALA A 141 5.03 -8.96 -5.09
C ALA A 141 3.78 -9.37 -4.30
N GLY A 142 2.76 -9.89 -4.98
CA GLY A 142 1.50 -10.26 -4.32
C GLY A 142 0.69 -11.28 -5.10
N VAL A 143 -0.53 -11.49 -4.61
CA VAL A 143 -1.48 -12.44 -5.17
C VAL A 143 -2.35 -11.74 -6.20
N ASP A 144 -2.53 -12.33 -7.38
CA ASP A 144 -3.23 -11.69 -8.50
C ASP A 144 -4.70 -11.39 -8.18
N ASP A 145 -5.40 -12.34 -7.56
CA ASP A 145 -6.82 -12.22 -7.21
C ASP A 145 -7.10 -11.18 -6.13
N THR A 146 -6.12 -10.83 -5.30
CA THR A 146 -6.25 -9.91 -4.16
C THR A 146 -5.24 -8.76 -4.19
N TRP A 147 -4.85 -8.36 -5.40
CA TRP A 147 -3.79 -7.38 -5.61
C TRP A 147 -4.07 -6.01 -4.96
N GLU A 148 -5.33 -5.57 -4.92
CA GLU A 148 -5.70 -4.28 -4.31
C GLU A 148 -5.45 -4.34 -2.80
N ILE A 149 -5.74 -5.47 -2.15
CA ILE A 149 -5.44 -5.70 -0.72
C ILE A 149 -3.93 -5.69 -0.48
N CYS A 150 -3.15 -6.30 -1.38
CA CYS A 150 -1.68 -6.29 -1.30
C CYS A 150 -1.13 -4.86 -1.32
N LEU A 151 -1.64 -4.02 -2.24
CA LEU A 151 -1.26 -2.61 -2.36
C LEU A 151 -1.67 -1.81 -1.12
N LEU A 152 -2.89 -2.01 -0.61
CA LEU A 152 -3.38 -1.31 0.58
C LEU A 152 -2.62 -1.71 1.85
N LYS A 153 -2.31 -3.00 2.03
CA LYS A 153 -1.43 -3.48 3.11
C LYS A 153 -0.10 -2.73 3.09
N PHE A 154 0.58 -2.75 1.96
CA PHE A 154 1.87 -2.07 1.81
C PHE A 154 1.77 -0.60 2.21
N THR A 155 0.73 0.08 1.74
CA THR A 155 0.50 1.49 2.02
C THR A 155 0.32 1.76 3.51
N VAL A 156 -0.51 0.95 4.20
CA VAL A 156 -0.71 1.07 5.65
C VAL A 156 0.60 0.85 6.38
N GLU A 157 1.35 -0.21 6.08
CA GLU A 157 2.65 -0.51 6.71
C GLU A 157 3.66 0.65 6.52
N MET A 158 3.67 1.25 5.34
CA MET A 158 4.52 2.37 5.01
C MET A 158 4.14 3.65 5.79
N ILE A 159 2.85 3.95 5.92
CA ILE A 159 2.34 5.05 6.76
C ILE A 159 2.75 4.82 8.22
N GLU A 160 2.64 3.59 8.74
CA GLU A 160 3.04 3.28 10.11
C GLU A 160 4.54 3.45 10.37
N LYS A 161 5.38 2.95 9.45
CA LYS A 161 6.85 3.10 9.53
C LYS A 161 7.24 4.57 9.55
N SER A 162 6.67 5.37 8.65
CA SER A 162 7.00 6.79 8.52
C SER A 162 6.65 7.59 9.78
N GLN A 163 5.50 7.35 10.42
CA GLN A 163 5.12 8.04 11.66
C GLN A 163 6.05 7.69 12.84
N LYS A 164 6.48 6.43 12.97
CA LYS A 164 7.42 6.00 14.02
C LYS A 164 8.77 6.72 13.90
N ILE A 165 9.28 6.85 12.67
CA ILE A 165 10.53 7.57 12.38
C ILE A 165 10.40 9.05 12.73
N ASN A 166 9.28 9.69 12.35
CA ASN A 166 9.06 11.09 12.69
C ASN A 166 8.97 11.32 14.20
N LEU A 167 8.17 10.55 14.94
CA LEU A 167 8.07 10.70 16.39
C LEU A 167 9.45 10.60 17.08
N PHE A 168 10.29 9.68 16.60
CA PHE A 168 11.66 9.52 17.06
C PHE A 168 12.53 10.75 16.73
N ASP A 169 12.48 11.26 15.50
CA ASP A 169 13.21 12.46 15.08
C ASP A 169 12.79 13.73 15.84
N PHE A 170 11.49 13.88 16.13
CA PHE A 170 10.96 15.00 16.92
C PHE A 170 11.44 14.98 18.37
N LYS A 171 11.45 13.80 19.01
CA LYS A 171 12.03 13.64 20.37
C LYS A 171 13.51 13.99 20.39
N ARG A 172 14.28 13.53 19.40
CA ARG A 172 15.71 13.81 19.29
C ARG A 172 16.02 15.29 19.07
N ARG A 173 15.12 16.02 18.38
CA ARG A 173 15.24 17.47 18.13
C ARG A 173 14.67 18.33 19.26
N GLY A 174 14.19 17.75 20.36
CA GLY A 174 13.61 18.48 21.49
C GLY A 174 12.28 19.18 21.17
N LEU A 175 11.60 18.76 20.11
CA LEU A 175 10.34 19.34 19.64
C LEU A 175 9.10 18.64 20.22
N LEU A 176 9.30 17.61 21.05
CA LEU A 176 8.28 16.99 21.88
C LEU A 176 8.81 17.01 23.33
N GLY A 177 8.15 17.81 24.17
CA GLY A 177 8.40 17.91 25.60
C GLY A 177 7.74 16.78 26.38
#